data_AF-A0A6N8IS16-F1
#
_entry.id   AF-A0A6N8IS16-F1
#
_cell.length_a   1.000
_cell.length_b   1.000
_cell.length_c   1.000
_cell.angle_alpha   90.00
_cell.angle_beta   90.00
_cell.angle_gamma   90.00
#
_symmetry.space_group_name_H-M   'P 1'
#
loop_
_entity.id
_entity.type
_entity.pdbx_description
1 polymer ?
#
loop_
_entity_poly.entity_id
_entity_poly.type
_entity_poly.pdbx_seq_one_letter_code
_entity_poly.pdbx_strand_id
1 'polypeptide(L)'
;MALQACVFVPRTAEVYDADCQIAARRMQLEAIQIASISGCNNEGCALLLAAAGATAAASAVVSGSIVVAGNAVYWLEKQGRCVRARPAATGAVGAAG
;
A
#
# COMPACT_ATOMS: atom_id res chain seq x y z
N MET A 1 14.51 -16.98 22.64
CA MET A 1 14.05 -16.47 21.32
C MET A 1 13.01 -15.38 21.55
N ALA A 2 13.02 -14.33 20.71
CA ALA A 2 11.96 -13.32 20.68
C ALA A 2 11.10 -13.54 19.43
N LEU A 3 9.79 -13.50 19.59
CA LEU A 3 8.80 -13.75 18.55
C LEU A 3 8.11 -12.45 18.17
N GLN A 4 8.07 -12.13 16.89
CA GLN A 4 7.38 -10.93 16.39
C GLN A 4 6.02 -11.31 15.82
N ALA A 5 4.96 -10.70 16.32
CA ALA A 5 3.63 -10.78 15.73
C ALA A 5 3.42 -9.53 14.86
N CYS A 6 3.17 -9.76 13.57
CA CYS A 6 2.94 -8.69 12.60
C CYS A 6 1.54 -8.81 12.00
N VAL A 7 0.97 -7.67 11.65
CA VAL A 7 -0.21 -7.59 10.77
C VAL A 7 0.09 -6.69 9.59
N PHE A 8 -0.49 -7.03 8.45
CA PHE A 8 -0.37 -6.24 7.24
C PHE A 8 -1.62 -5.37 7.07
N VAL A 9 -1.43 -4.07 6.86
CA VAL A 9 -2.52 -3.11 6.68
C VAL A 9 -2.35 -2.31 5.38
N PRO A 10 -3.44 -1.89 4.73
CA PRO A 10 -3.36 -1.02 3.57
C PRO A 10 -3.03 0.42 4.00
N ARG A 11 -2.09 1.05 3.30
CA ARG A 11 -1.74 2.47 3.46
C ARG A 11 -1.80 3.19 2.13
N THR A 12 -2.44 4.35 2.11
CA THR A 12 -2.44 5.25 0.96
C THR A 12 -1.25 6.20 1.06
N ALA A 13 -0.45 6.26 0.00
CA ALA A 13 0.60 7.24 -0.20
C ALA A 13 0.27 8.10 -1.43
N GLU A 14 0.68 9.36 -1.39
CA GLU A 14 0.67 10.24 -2.55
C GLU A 14 2.00 10.17 -3.27
N VAL A 15 1.95 10.01 -4.59
CA VAL A 15 3.11 9.93 -5.48
C VAL A 15 2.91 10.95 -6.58
N TYR A 16 3.90 11.82 -6.76
CA TYR A 16 3.88 12.76 -7.87
C TYR A 16 4.22 12.04 -9.18
N ASP A 17 3.37 12.22 -10.18
CA ASP A 17 3.55 11.68 -11.52
C ASP A 17 4.02 12.80 -12.46
N ALA A 18 5.26 12.67 -12.95
CA ALA A 18 5.88 13.70 -13.79
C ALA A 18 5.30 13.74 -15.21
N ASP A 19 4.87 12.59 -15.76
CA ASP A 19 4.31 12.51 -17.12
C ASP A 19 2.99 13.27 -17.24
N CYS A 20 2.19 13.23 -16.19
CA CYS A 20 0.92 13.93 -16.12
C CYS A 20 0.97 15.23 -15.31
N GLN A 21 2.07 15.50 -14.63
CA GLN A 21 2.26 16.61 -13.69
C GLN A 21 1.18 16.71 -12.60
N ILE A 22 0.80 15.57 -12.01
CA ILE A 22 -0.21 15.51 -10.95
C ILE A 22 0.25 14.69 -9.74
N ALA A 23 -0.23 15.05 -8.56
CA ALA A 23 -0.19 14.15 -7.40
C ALA A 23 -1.24 13.04 -7.59
N ALA A 24 -0.78 11.79 -7.69
CA ALA A 24 -1.62 10.59 -7.79
C ALA A 24 -1.56 9.78 -6.49
N ARG A 25 -2.61 9.02 -6.21
CA ARG A 25 -2.68 8.16 -5.01
C ARG A 25 -2.26 6.74 -5.36
N ARG A 26 -1.61 6.06 -4.43
CA ARG A 26 -1.28 4.64 -4.53
C ARG A 26 -1.43 3.99 -3.16
N MET A 27 -2.01 2.81 -3.11
CA MET A 27 -2.04 1.98 -1.92
C MET A 27 -0.87 1.00 -1.90
N GLN A 28 -0.34 0.75 -0.70
CA GLN A 28 0.70 -0.22 -0.42
C GLN A 28 0.39 -0.97 0.88
N LEU A 29 0.97 -2.17 1.03
CA LEU A 29 0.90 -2.92 2.29
C LEU A 29 2.01 -2.45 3.21
N GLU A 30 1.66 -2.19 4.47
CA GLU A 30 2.59 -1.90 5.54
C GLU A 30 2.52 -3.01 6.59
N ALA A 31 3.66 -3.53 7.01
CA ALA A 31 3.76 -4.51 8.09
C ALA A 31 3.96 -3.78 9.42
N ILE A 32 3.01 -3.96 10.35
CA ILE A 32 3.06 -3.35 11.67
C ILE A 32 3.30 -4.45 12.70
N GLN A 33 4.36 -4.31 13.50
CA GLN A 33 4.58 -5.15 14.68
C GLN A 33 3.60 -4.75 15.77
N ILE A 34 2.76 -5.69 16.20
CA ILE A 34 1.74 -5.46 17.23
C ILE A 34 2.12 -6.04 18.59
N ALA A 35 3.05 -7.01 18.61
CA ALA A 35 3.58 -7.56 19.84
C ALA A 35 4.95 -8.20 19.62
N SER A 36 5.82 -8.09 20.63
CA SER A 36 7.02 -8.93 20.76
C SER A 36 6.86 -9.87 21.95
N ILE A 37 6.93 -11.17 21.71
CA ILE A 37 6.79 -12.20 22.73
C ILE A 37 8.20 -12.68 23.12
N SER A 38 8.62 -12.44 24.35
CA SER A 38 9.92 -12.87 24.89
C SER A 38 9.78 -14.02 25.89
N GLY A 39 10.78 -14.91 25.97
CA GLY A 39 10.86 -15.94 27.02
C GLY A 39 10.13 -17.25 26.72
N CYS A 40 9.88 -17.54 25.45
CA CYS A 40 9.05 -18.65 24.99
C CYS A 40 9.92 -19.86 24.59
N ASN A 41 9.83 -20.99 25.31
CA ASN A 41 10.77 -22.13 25.18
C ASN A 41 10.11 -23.54 25.16
N ASN A 42 8.80 -23.66 24.87
CA ASN A 42 8.07 -24.96 24.91
C ASN A 42 7.12 -25.15 23.71
N GLU A 43 6.37 -26.25 23.66
CA GLU A 43 5.38 -26.53 22.60
C GLU A 43 4.30 -25.44 22.45
N GLY A 44 3.92 -24.77 23.54
CA GLY A 44 3.05 -23.58 23.47
C GLY A 44 3.62 -22.46 22.61
N CYS A 45 4.95 -22.42 22.44
CA CYS A 45 5.60 -21.48 21.54
C CYS A 45 5.33 -21.79 20.08
N ALA A 46 5.35 -23.07 19.69
CA ALA A 46 5.05 -23.49 18.34
C ALA A 46 3.60 -23.12 17.97
N LEU A 47 2.67 -23.27 18.92
CA LEU A 47 1.28 -22.85 18.72
C LEU A 47 1.16 -21.32 18.55
N LEU A 48 1.87 -20.53 19.37
CA LEU A 48 1.89 -19.07 19.25
C LEU A 48 2.53 -18.60 17.93
N LEU A 49 3.60 -19.27 17.48
CA LEU A 49 4.23 -19.07 16.17
C LEU A 49 3.22 -19.33 15.04
N ALA A 50 2.53 -20.47 15.10
CA ALA A 50 1.54 -20.84 14.10
C ALA A 50 0.39 -19.83 14.07
N ALA A 51 -0.12 -19.42 15.24
CA ALA A 51 -1.17 -18.42 15.36
C ALA A 51 -0.71 -17.06 14.80
N ALA A 52 0.47 -16.57 15.20
CA ALA A 52 1.03 -15.31 14.72
C ALA A 52 1.24 -15.33 13.19
N GLY A 53 1.74 -16.45 12.65
CA GLY A 53 1.90 -16.64 11.22
C GLY A 53 0.56 -16.66 10.48
N ALA A 54 -0.43 -17.37 11.02
CA ALA A 54 -1.78 -17.40 10.46
C ALA A 54 -2.44 -16.01 10.47
N THR A 55 -2.30 -15.24 11.55
CA THR A 55 -2.81 -13.87 11.63
C THR A 55 -2.11 -12.95 10.62
N ALA A 56 -0.78 -13.05 10.49
CA ALA A 56 -0.03 -12.30 9.50
C ALA A 56 -0.50 -12.62 8.07
N ALA A 57 -0.64 -13.91 7.74
CA ALA A 57 -1.13 -14.34 6.43
C ALA A 57 -2.56 -13.87 6.15
N ALA A 58 -3.48 -14.01 7.12
CA ALA A 58 -4.86 -13.58 6.98
C ALA A 58 -4.94 -12.06 6.73
N SER A 59 -4.22 -11.26 7.54
CA SER A 59 -4.18 -9.81 7.35
C SER A 59 -3.57 -9.41 5.99
N ALA A 60 -2.54 -10.11 5.51
CA ALA A 60 -1.94 -9.86 4.21
C ALA A 60 -2.91 -10.11 3.06
N VAL A 61 -3.70 -11.20 3.12
CA VAL A 61 -4.68 -11.52 2.07
C VAL A 61 -5.80 -10.48 2.03
N VAL A 62 -6.38 -10.16 3.19
CA VAL A 62 -7.48 -9.18 3.28
C VAL A 62 -6.98 -7.80 2.85
N SER A 63 -5.91 -7.30 3.46
CA SER A 63 -5.36 -5.99 3.13
C SER A 63 -4.82 -5.92 1.70
N GLY A 64 -4.23 -6.99 1.18
CA GLY A 64 -3.74 -7.06 -0.18
C GLY A 64 -4.85 -6.95 -1.22
N SER A 65 -6.00 -7.58 -0.96
CA SER A 65 -7.18 -7.44 -1.83
C SER A 65 -7.66 -5.98 -1.93
N ILE A 66 -7.64 -5.26 -0.80
CA ILE A 66 -7.99 -3.84 -0.73
C ILE A 66 -6.96 -3.01 -1.50
N VAL A 67 -5.67 -3.27 -1.34
CA VAL A 67 -4.60 -2.56 -2.07
C VAL A 67 -4.75 -2.72 -3.58
N VAL A 68 -5.03 -3.94 -4.05
CA VAL A 68 -5.21 -4.19 -5.49
C VAL A 68 -6.43 -3.45 -6.02
N ALA A 69 -7.58 -3.56 -5.36
CA ALA A 69 -8.80 -2.87 -5.77
C ALA A 69 -8.63 -1.34 -5.74
N GLY A 70 -8.04 -0.80 -4.67
CA GLY A 70 -7.77 0.63 -4.52
C GLY A 70 -6.81 1.16 -5.58
N ASN A 71 -5.75 0.42 -5.89
CA ASN A 71 -4.81 0.78 -6.95
C ASN A 71 -5.43 0.76 -8.34
N ALA A 72 -6.35 -0.17 -8.62
CA ALA A 72 -7.09 -0.17 -9.88
C ALA A 72 -7.96 1.11 -10.02
N VAL A 73 -8.67 1.49 -8.96
CA VAL A 73 -9.46 2.73 -8.94
C VAL A 73 -8.56 3.96 -9.09
N TYR A 74 -7.47 4.05 -8.32
CA TYR A 74 -6.55 5.19 -8.40
C TYR A 74 -5.84 5.30 -9.75
N TRP A 75 -5.59 4.18 -10.43
CA TRP A 75 -5.09 4.21 -11.79
C TRP A 75 -6.10 4.82 -12.76
N LEU A 76 -7.38 4.45 -12.68
CA LEU A 76 -8.44 5.06 -13.50
C LEU A 76 -8.60 6.55 -13.20
N GLU A 77 -8.59 6.95 -11.93
CA GLU A 77 -8.62 8.37 -11.53
C GLU A 77 -7.44 9.14 -12.10
N LYS A 78 -6.23 8.56 -12.02
CA LYS A 78 -5.01 9.13 -12.58
C LYS A 78 -5.17 9.35 -14.09
N GLN A 79 -5.60 8.33 -14.85
CA GLN A 79 -5.79 8.46 -16.30
C GLN A 79 -6.79 9.57 -16.65
N GLY A 80 -7.93 9.62 -15.97
CA GLY A 80 -8.93 10.68 -16.19
C GLY A 80 -8.39 12.08 -15.89
N ARG A 81 -7.62 12.24 -14.81
CA ARG A 81 -6.97 13.50 -14.45
C ARG A 81 -5.85 13.88 -15.42
N CYS A 82 -5.04 12.93 -15.88
CA CYS A 82 -4.00 13.15 -16.89
C CYS A 82 -4.60 13.70 -18.19
N VAL A 83 -5.68 13.09 -18.69
CA VAL A 83 -6.38 13.55 -19.90
C VAL A 83 -6.94 14.96 -19.70
N ARG A 84 -7.50 15.26 -18.53
CA ARG A 84 -8.03 16.59 -18.20
C ARG A 84 -6.95 17.64 -17.97
N ALA A 85 -5.75 17.26 -17.55
CA ALA A 85 -4.62 18.17 -17.33
C ALA A 85 -3.87 18.51 -18.63
N ARG A 86 -3.87 17.61 -19.62
CA ARG A 86 -3.25 17.80 -20.95
C ARG A 86 -3.59 19.12 -21.68
N PRO A 87 -4.80 19.73 -21.57
CA PRO A 87 -5.10 21.01 -22.21
C PRO A 87 -4.35 22.20 -21.61
N ALA A 88 -3.91 22.13 -20.34
CA ALA A 88 -3.23 23.25 -19.69
C ALA A 88 -1.73 23.35 -20.06
N ALA A 89 -1.07 22.21 -20.33
CA ALA A 89 0.36 22.19 -20.66
C ALA A 89 0.65 22.52 -22.13
N THR A 90 -0.28 22.19 -23.04
CA THR A 90 -0.10 22.42 -24.49
C THR A 90 -0.38 23.86 -24.90
N GLY A 91 -1.13 24.64 -24.09
CA GLY A 91 -1.44 26.04 -24.36
C GLY A 91 -0.30 27.03 -24.05
N ALA A 92 0.73 26.61 -23.32
CA ALA A 92 1.85 27.49 -22.95
C ALA A 92 3.03 27.46 -23.94
N VAL A 93 3.09 26.48 -24.84
CA VAL A 93 4.20 26.33 -25.81
C VAL A 93 3.90 27.04 -27.14
N GLY A 94 2.64 27.40 -27.42
CA GLY A 94 2.22 28.02 -28.69
C GLY A 94 2.23 29.55 -28.76
N ALA A 95 2.62 30.26 -27.69
CA ALA A 95 2.59 31.73 -27.64
C ALA A 95 3.97 32.40 -27.84
N ALA A 96 4.98 31.65 -28.26
CA ALA A 96 6.30 32.15 -28.63
C ALA A 96 6.69 31.63 -30.01
N GLY A 97 6.17 32.26 -31.05
CA GLY A 97 6.48 31.97 -32.46
C GLY A 97 5.84 33.00 -33.38
#